data_AF-A0A8J2LKL3-F1
#
_entry.id   AF-A0A8J2LKL3-F1
#
_cell.length_a   1.000
_cell.length_b   1.000
_cell.length_c   1.000
_cell.angle_alpha   90.00
_cell.angle_beta   90.00
_cell.angle_gamma   90.00
#
_symmetry.space_group_name_H-M   'P 1'
#
loop_
_entity.id
_entity.type
_entity.pdbx_description
1 polymer ?
#
loop_
_entity_poly.entity_id
_entity_poly.type
_entity_poly.pdbx_seq_one_letter_code
_entity_poly.pdbx_strand_id
1 'polypeptide(L)'
;MPVLHHRSEILPLTRDYVLLKKLRFLVNDQTPLMFHGIIGRSQHSGSPSWCNVEEICQCIQYVKDLKQVGVKNKDIGIISLYRKQVDILKLELQKIYSSEEEPPKVATIHEFQG
;
A
#
# COMPACT_ATOMS: atom_id res chain seq x y z
N MET A 1 -9.94 26.11 0.67
CA MET A 1 -9.92 25.37 1.95
C MET A 1 -10.29 23.93 1.63
N PRO A 2 -9.43 22.93 1.86
CA PRO A 2 -9.81 21.54 1.62
C PRO A 2 -10.89 21.16 2.63
N VAL A 3 -12.06 20.75 2.13
CA VAL A 3 -13.16 20.28 2.97
C VAL A 3 -12.85 18.81 3.27
N LEU A 4 -12.42 18.53 4.49
CA LEU A 4 -12.38 17.18 5.02
C LEU A 4 -13.82 16.65 5.09
N HIS A 5 -14.05 15.46 4.55
CA HIS A 5 -15.38 14.88 4.43
C HIS A 5 -16.05 14.69 5.81
N HIS A 6 -17.38 14.79 5.87
CA HIS A 6 -18.23 14.44 7.02
C HIS A 6 -18.12 15.30 8.29
N ARG A 7 -17.49 16.48 8.26
CA ARG A 7 -17.57 17.49 9.36
C ARG A 7 -17.44 16.93 10.79
N SER A 8 -16.57 15.95 11.00
CA SER A 8 -16.32 15.29 12.30
C SER A 8 -17.50 14.50 12.89
N GLU A 9 -18.48 14.11 12.08
CA GLU A 9 -19.66 13.33 12.53
C GLU A 9 -19.38 11.82 12.70
N ILE A 10 -18.20 11.34 12.26
CA ILE A 10 -17.84 9.92 12.34
C ILE A 10 -17.16 9.63 13.68
N LEU A 11 -17.78 8.78 14.49
CA LEU A 11 -17.23 8.32 15.78
C LEU A 11 -16.57 6.93 15.62
N PRO A 12 -15.34 6.72 16.13
CA PRO A 12 -14.69 5.41 16.09
C PRO A 12 -15.34 4.44 17.09
N LEU A 13 -15.74 3.26 16.60
CA LEU A 13 -16.37 2.20 17.42
C LEU A 13 -15.38 1.14 17.93
N THR A 14 -14.13 1.14 17.47
CA THR A 14 -13.12 0.12 17.82
C THR A 14 -11.79 0.76 18.24
N ARG A 15 -11.01 0.05 19.08
CA ARG A 15 -9.71 0.51 19.63
C ARG A 15 -8.61 -0.55 19.59
N ASP A 16 -8.72 -1.56 18.74
CA ASP A 16 -7.73 -2.64 18.72
C ASP A 16 -6.48 -2.28 17.91
N TYR A 17 -5.35 -2.13 18.62
CA TYR A 17 -4.06 -1.74 18.07
C TYR A 17 -2.96 -2.82 18.25
N VAL A 18 -3.34 -4.06 18.59
CA VAL A 18 -2.40 -5.11 19.06
C VAL A 18 -1.30 -5.45 18.04
N LEU A 19 -1.58 -5.32 16.74
CA LEU A 19 -0.60 -5.60 15.66
C LEU A 19 0.48 -4.52 15.52
N LEU A 20 0.24 -3.29 15.99
CA LEU A 20 1.06 -2.12 15.65
C LEU A 20 2.46 -2.14 16.27
N LYS A 21 2.59 -2.72 17.47
CA LYS A 21 3.86 -2.74 18.22
C LYS A 21 4.96 -3.56 17.55
N LYS A 22 4.63 -4.37 16.55
CA LYS A 22 5.61 -5.21 15.82
C LYS A 22 6.18 -4.53 14.58
N LEU A 23 5.55 -3.46 14.09
CA LEU A 23 5.93 -2.77 12.86
C LEU A 23 7.03 -1.76 13.14
N ARG A 24 8.30 -2.17 12.99
CA ARG A 24 9.47 -1.34 13.28
C ARG A 24 9.61 -0.10 12.40
N PHE A 25 8.93 -0.07 11.25
CA PHE A 25 8.93 1.09 10.37
C PHE A 25 7.93 2.16 10.82
N LEU A 26 7.04 1.91 11.78
CA LEU A 26 6.16 2.96 12.30
C LEU A 26 6.97 3.90 13.21
N VAL A 27 6.93 5.20 12.90
CA VAL A 27 7.54 6.24 13.75
C VAL A 27 6.72 6.47 15.03
N ASN A 28 5.42 6.16 14.97
CA ASN A 28 4.48 6.27 16.09
C ASN A 28 3.66 4.97 16.17
N ASP A 29 3.78 4.22 17.26
CA ASP A 29 3.05 2.97 17.48
C ASP A 29 1.61 3.19 17.98
N GLN A 30 1.24 4.43 18.33
CA GLN A 30 -0.12 4.84 18.70
C GLN A 30 -0.97 5.17 17.48
N THR A 31 -0.36 5.48 16.33
CA THR A 31 -1.07 5.85 15.11
C THR A 31 -0.48 5.09 13.92
N PRO A 32 -1.19 4.09 13.36
CA PRO A 32 -0.68 3.26 12.26
C PRO A 32 -0.76 3.95 10.90
N LEU A 33 -0.28 5.18 10.84
CA LEU A 33 -0.25 6.00 9.65
C LEU A 33 1.12 6.62 9.51
N MET A 34 1.67 6.51 8.31
CA MET A 34 2.96 7.07 7.94
C MET A 34 2.90 7.62 6.52
N PHE A 35 3.61 8.72 6.30
CA PHE A 35 4.01 9.15 4.97
C PHE A 35 5.50 8.88 4.80
N HIS A 36 5.84 8.01 3.84
CA HIS A 36 7.23 7.77 3.46
C HIS A 36 7.57 8.65 2.26
N GLY A 37 8.48 9.61 2.46
CA GLY A 37 8.98 10.46 1.37
C GLY A 37 9.95 9.68 0.48
N ILE A 38 9.60 9.48 -0.79
CA ILE A 38 10.44 8.76 -1.75
C ILE A 38 10.95 9.74 -2.80
N ILE A 39 12.27 9.85 -2.90
CA ILE A 39 12.93 10.60 -3.97
C ILE A 39 13.20 9.61 -5.10
N GLY A 40 12.20 9.40 -5.95
CA GLY A 40 12.30 8.51 -7.11
C GLY A 40 12.48 9.27 -8.42
N ARG A 41 12.86 8.54 -9.48
CA ARG A 41 12.89 9.07 -10.84
C ARG A 41 11.73 8.46 -11.61
N SER A 42 10.75 9.26 -11.98
CA SER A 42 9.68 8.72 -12.81
C SER A 42 10.21 8.39 -14.20
N GLN A 43 10.00 7.15 -14.62
CA GLN A 43 10.36 6.70 -15.96
C GLN A 43 9.20 6.98 -16.91
N HIS A 44 9.46 7.81 -17.91
CA HIS A 44 8.51 8.12 -18.98
C HIS A 44 8.68 7.10 -20.11
N SER A 45 7.65 6.29 -20.39
CA SER A 45 7.71 5.29 -21.49
C SER A 45 7.00 5.75 -22.77
N GLY A 46 6.82 7.05 -22.97
CA GLY A 46 6.11 7.58 -24.14
C GLY A 46 4.59 7.38 -24.16
N SER A 47 3.98 6.90 -23.06
CA SER A 47 2.53 6.86 -22.82
C SER A 47 2.20 7.68 -21.56
N PRO A 48 0.95 8.12 -21.33
CA PRO A 48 0.60 9.08 -20.27
C PRO A 48 0.63 8.47 -18.85
N SER A 49 1.34 7.36 -18.65
CA SER A 49 1.38 6.62 -17.40
C SER A 49 2.77 6.68 -16.77
N TRP A 50 2.85 7.48 -15.73
CA TRP A 50 4.01 7.63 -14.86
C TRP A 50 4.18 6.33 -14.05
N CYS A 51 5.42 5.90 -13.90
CA CYS A 51 5.80 4.80 -13.02
C CYS A 51 7.07 5.21 -12.29
N ASN A 52 7.08 5.02 -10.98
CA ASN A 52 8.23 5.26 -10.12
C ASN A 52 8.72 3.90 -9.58
N VAL A 53 9.89 3.47 -10.03
CA VAL A 53 10.44 2.15 -9.66
C VAL A 53 10.81 2.14 -8.18
N GLU A 54 11.33 3.25 -7.66
CA GLU A 54 11.69 3.38 -6.25
C GLU A 54 10.47 3.24 -5.33
N GLU A 55 9.31 3.79 -5.73
CA GLU A 55 8.03 3.56 -5.03
C GLU A 55 7.60 2.10 -5.05
N ILE A 56 7.72 1.44 -6.20
CA ILE A 56 7.35 0.02 -6.34
C ILE A 56 8.21 -0.86 -5.42
N CYS A 57 9.52 -0.64 -5.41
CA CYS A 57 10.44 -1.35 -4.53
C CYS A 57 10.06 -1.13 -3.05
N GLN A 58 9.73 0.10 -2.67
CA GLN A 58 9.33 0.41 -1.29
C GLN A 58 7.99 -0.25 -0.92
N CYS A 59 7.00 -0.28 -1.82
CA CYS A 59 5.75 -1.00 -1.60
C CYS A 59 5.99 -2.50 -1.37
N ILE A 60 6.83 -3.13 -2.19
CA ILE A 60 7.18 -4.55 -2.05
C ILE A 60 7.89 -4.80 -0.72
N GLN A 61 8.78 -3.90 -0.30
CA GLN A 61 9.45 -4.02 0.99
C GLN A 61 8.44 -3.97 2.15
N TYR A 62 7.46 -3.07 2.10
CA TYR A 62 6.40 -3.02 3.11
C TYR A 62 5.56 -4.29 3.16
N VAL A 63 5.22 -4.88 2.00
CA VAL A 63 4.54 -6.17 1.96
C VAL A 63 5.35 -7.24 2.69
N LYS A 64 6.66 -7.31 2.44
CA LYS A 64 7.54 -8.27 3.13
C LYS A 64 7.58 -8.03 4.63
N ASP A 65 7.71 -6.78 5.06
CA ASP A 65 7.76 -6.42 6.49
C ASP A 65 6.44 -6.74 7.20
N LEU A 66 5.29 -6.51 6.55
CA LEU A 66 3.97 -6.87 7.06
C LEU A 66 3.82 -8.40 7.19
N LYS A 67 4.30 -9.18 6.21
CA LYS A 67 4.31 -10.64 6.31
C LYS A 67 5.17 -11.15 7.46
N GLN A 68 6.32 -10.54 7.72
CA GLN A 68 7.22 -10.94 8.82
C GLN A 68 6.54 -10.84 10.20
N VAL A 69 5.56 -9.94 10.36
CA VAL A 69 4.80 -9.81 11.61
C VAL A 69 3.48 -10.60 11.61
N GLY A 70 3.23 -11.38 10.56
CA GLY A 70 2.10 -12.32 10.45
C GLY A 70 0.86 -11.79 9.74
N VAL A 71 0.94 -10.66 9.04
CA VAL A 71 -0.18 -10.17 8.22
C VAL A 71 -0.30 -11.04 6.96
N LYS A 72 -1.52 -11.52 6.67
CA LYS A 72 -1.79 -12.38 5.50
C LYS A 72 -1.98 -11.51 4.25
N ASN A 73 -1.64 -12.02 3.07
CA ASN A 73 -1.78 -11.24 1.82
C ASN A 73 -3.19 -10.73 1.56
N LYS A 74 -4.22 -11.51 1.94
CA LYS A 74 -5.63 -11.09 1.83
C LYS A 74 -6.00 -9.87 2.69
N ASP A 75 -5.20 -9.59 3.72
CA ASP A 75 -5.35 -8.46 4.63
C ASP A 75 -4.46 -7.28 4.22
N ILE A 76 -3.75 -7.38 3.08
CA ILE A 76 -2.89 -6.33 2.51
C ILE A 76 -3.51 -5.83 1.20
N GLY A 77 -3.66 -4.51 1.10
CA GLY A 77 -4.10 -3.81 -0.11
C GLY A 77 -3.09 -2.78 -0.56
N ILE A 78 -2.77 -2.75 -1.86
CA ILE A 78 -1.95 -1.71 -2.48
C ILE A 78 -2.81 -0.95 -3.49
N ILE A 79 -2.90 0.37 -3.31
CA ILE A 79 -3.74 1.23 -4.13
C ILE A 79 -2.84 2.24 -4.85
N SER A 80 -3.04 2.41 -6.16
CA SER A 80 -2.35 3.44 -6.94
C SER A 80 -3.31 4.11 -7.93
N LEU A 81 -3.12 5.40 -8.19
CA LEU A 81 -3.92 6.14 -9.17
C LEU A 81 -3.58 5.76 -10.62
N TYR A 82 -2.37 5.25 -10.87
CA TYR A 82 -1.89 4.98 -12.22
C TYR A 82 -1.98 3.50 -12.55
N ARG A 83 -2.72 3.19 -13.62
CA ARG A 83 -2.90 1.82 -14.12
C ARG A 83 -1.58 1.09 -14.36
N LYS A 84 -0.62 1.75 -15.00
CA LYS A 84 0.70 1.15 -15.27
C LYS A 84 1.46 0.78 -13.99
N GLN A 85 1.34 1.58 -12.93
CA GLN A 85 1.98 1.27 -11.65
C GLN A 85 1.31 0.06 -11.00
N VAL A 86 -0.02 -0.05 -11.09
CA VAL A 86 -0.78 -1.26 -10.69
C VAL A 86 -0.29 -2.48 -11.46
N ASP A 87 -0.14 -2.38 -12.78
CA ASP A 87 0.24 -3.52 -13.62
C ASP A 87 1.67 -4.00 -13.30
N ILE A 88 2.63 -3.08 -13.15
CA ILE A 88 4.01 -3.43 -12.78
C ILE A 88 4.06 -4.01 -11.36
N LEU A 89 3.34 -3.43 -10.39
CA LEU A 89 3.25 -3.99 -9.04
C LEU A 89 2.72 -5.42 -9.04
N LYS A 90 1.66 -5.70 -9.83
CA LYS A 90 1.12 -7.06 -9.97
C LYS A 90 2.16 -8.01 -10.54
N LEU A 91 2.86 -7.62 -11.60
CA LEU A 91 3.92 -8.43 -12.21
C LEU A 91 5.07 -8.71 -11.24
N GLU A 92 5.56 -7.69 -10.53
CA GLU A 92 6.65 -7.85 -9.58
C GLU A 92 6.25 -8.72 -8.37
N LEU A 93 5.02 -8.57 -7.86
CA LEU A 93 4.51 -9.44 -6.80
C LEU A 93 4.35 -10.87 -7.32
N GLN A 94 3.77 -11.10 -8.50
CA GLN A 94 3.64 -12.44 -9.07
C GLN A 94 4.97 -13.20 -9.21
N LYS A 95 6.10 -12.49 -9.41
CA LYS A 95 7.43 -13.11 -9.42
C LYS A 95 7.90 -13.57 -8.04
N ILE A 96 7.39 -12.95 -6.97
CA ILE A 96 7.78 -13.21 -5.58
C ILE A 96 6.94 -14.35 -4.98
N TYR A 97 5.68 -14.49 -5.39
CA TYR A 97 4.75 -15.46 -4.85
C TYR A 97 4.66 -16.73 -5.71
N SER A 98 4.50 -17.88 -5.06
CA SER A 98 4.29 -19.17 -5.72
C SER A 98 2.80 -19.41 -6.02
N SER A 99 2.49 -20.40 -6.85
CA SER A 99 1.11 -20.74 -7.25
C SER A 99 0.17 -21.09 -6.08
N GLU A 100 0.70 -21.45 -4.92
CA GLU A 100 -0.07 -21.83 -3.73
C GLU A 100 -0.49 -20.62 -2.87
N GLU A 101 0.12 -19.45 -3.07
CA GLU A 101 -0.12 -18.25 -2.28
C GLU A 101 -0.41 -17.06 -3.20
N GLU A 102 -1.66 -16.60 -3.23
CA GLU A 102 -2.00 -15.41 -4.02
C GLU A 102 -1.32 -14.14 -3.47
N PRO A 103 -0.82 -13.25 -4.35
CA PRO A 103 -0.24 -11.98 -3.93
C PRO A 103 -1.31 -11.03 -3.35
N PRO A 104 -0.92 -9.99 -2.59
CA PRO A 104 -1.83 -8.95 -2.11
C PRO A 104 -2.66 -8.31 -3.23
N LYS A 105 -3.87 -7.83 -2.90
CA LYS A 105 -4.72 -7.11 -3.85
C LYS A 105 -4.04 -5.80 -4.25
N VAL A 106 -3.73 -5.64 -5.54
CA VAL A 106 -3.26 -4.38 -6.12
C VAL A 106 -4.30 -3.86 -7.09
N ALA A 107 -4.79 -2.63 -6.90
CA ALA A 107 -5.79 -2.05 -7.80
C ALA A 107 -5.76 -0.52 -7.83
N THR A 108 -6.51 0.04 -8.78
CA THR A 108 -6.81 1.47 -8.78
C THR A 108 -7.84 1.84 -7.72
N ILE A 109 -7.96 3.12 -7.37
CA ILE A 109 -8.95 3.60 -6.38
C ILE A 109 -10.38 3.15 -6.72
N HIS A 110 -10.76 3.19 -8.00
CA HIS A 110 -12.09 2.77 -8.46
C HIS A 110 -12.34 1.27 -8.31
N GLU A 111 -11.30 0.44 -8.44
CA GLU A 111 -11.40 -1.03 -8.28
C GLU A 111 -11.28 -1.48 -6.82
N PHE A 112 -10.82 -0.57 -5.96
CA PHE A 112 -10.75 -0.79 -4.52
C PHE A 112 -12.02 -0.32 -3.79
N GLN A 113 -12.82 0.53 -4.43
CA GLN A 113 -14.12 0.96 -3.91
C GLN A 113 -15.06 -0.25 -3.82
N GLY A 114 -15.65 -0.44 -2.64
CA GLY A 114 -16.71 -1.42 -2.37
C GLY A 114 -18.10 -0.81 -2.45
#